data_AF-A0A960G467-F1
#
_entry.id   AF-A0A960G467-F1
#
_cell.length_a   1.000
_cell.length_b   1.000
_cell.length_c   1.000
_cell.angle_alpha   90.00
_cell.angle_beta   90.00
_cell.angle_gamma   90.00
#
_symmetry.space_group_name_H-M   'P 1'
#
loop_
_entity.id
_entity.type
_entity.pdbx_description
1 polymer ?
#
loop_
_entity_poly.entity_id
_entity_poly.type
_entity_poly.pdbx_seq_one_letter_code
_entity_poly.pdbx_strand_id
1 'polypeptide(L)'
;MVGRIPILEVMPLVDCGRLPAKATVGEPFPVRATVIREGHDQLSAEVVLIGPDRKRRPPVPMTTQASTPDRYTGWVVPDAPGAWSFEVQSWSDPLATWHHDAAIKIRAGVDVELMFTEG
;
A
#
# COMPACT_ATOMS: atom_id res chain seq x y z
N MET A 1 -10.11 11.24 11.15
CA MET A 1 -11.20 10.81 10.24
C MET A 1 -10.69 9.60 9.48
N VAL A 2 -11.49 8.55 9.32
CA VAL A 2 -11.07 7.28 8.69
C VAL A 2 -11.67 7.20 7.29
N GLY A 3 -10.84 6.83 6.29
CA GLY A 3 -11.26 6.66 4.89
C GLY A 3 -11.95 5.31 4.62
N ARG A 4 -12.35 5.07 3.37
CA ARG A 4 -13.07 3.84 2.96
C ARG A 4 -12.26 2.56 3.19
N ILE A 5 -10.96 2.61 2.90
CA ILE A 5 -9.97 1.57 3.25
C ILE A 5 -9.03 2.22 4.28
N PRO A 6 -9.21 1.94 5.58
CA PRO A 6 -8.46 2.59 6.64
C PRO A 6 -6.93 2.51 6.47
N ILE A 7 -6.26 3.65 6.64
CA ILE A 7 -4.80 3.77 6.75
C ILE A 7 -4.51 4.38 8.12
N LEU A 8 -3.74 3.68 8.94
CA LEU A 8 -3.45 4.03 10.32
C LEU A 8 -1.94 3.94 10.56
N GLU A 9 -1.47 4.61 11.62
CA GLU A 9 -0.09 4.47 12.13
C GLU A 9 0.99 4.62 11.03
N VAL A 10 0.84 5.65 10.19
CA VAL A 10 1.80 5.94 9.12
C VAL A 10 3.16 6.33 9.72
N MET A 11 4.23 5.70 9.22
CA MET A 11 5.61 5.86 9.65
C MET A 11 6.51 6.07 8.44
N PRO A 12 7.61 6.83 8.54
CA PRO A 12 8.14 7.44 9.77
C PRO A 12 7.37 8.69 10.21
N LEU A 13 7.14 8.82 11.52
CA LEU A 13 6.49 9.97 12.15
C LEU A 13 7.33 10.46 13.33
N VAL A 14 7.76 11.73 13.30
CA VAL A 14 8.58 12.34 14.36
C VAL A 14 7.77 13.41 15.07
N ASP A 15 7.69 13.35 16.40
CA ASP A 15 6.98 14.33 17.24
C ASP A 15 5.56 14.61 16.71
N CYS A 16 4.81 13.54 16.44
CA CYS A 16 3.44 13.60 15.87
C CYS A 16 3.33 14.43 14.57
N GLY A 17 4.40 14.46 13.77
CA GLY A 17 4.48 15.21 12.51
C GLY A 17 4.94 16.66 12.66
N ARG A 18 5.26 17.12 13.89
CA ARG A 18 5.82 18.46 14.13
C ARG A 18 7.23 18.62 13.59
N LEU A 19 7.97 17.51 13.47
CA LEU A 19 9.32 17.48 12.93
C LEU A 19 9.38 16.57 11.70
N PRO A 20 10.18 16.91 10.68
CA PRO A 20 10.37 16.05 9.52
C PRO A 20 11.22 14.82 9.89
N ALA A 21 10.87 13.67 9.32
CA ALA A 21 11.79 12.54 9.22
C ALA A 21 13.01 12.92 8.37
N LYS A 22 14.13 12.21 8.55
CA LYS A 22 15.39 12.50 7.86
C LYS A 22 15.78 11.31 6.97
N ALA A 23 16.30 11.64 5.79
CA ALA A 23 16.86 10.69 4.84
C ALA A 23 17.96 11.41 4.03
N THR A 24 18.77 10.65 3.30
CA THR A 24 19.76 11.17 2.36
C THR A 24 19.42 10.80 0.92
N VAL A 25 19.97 11.54 -0.05
CA VAL A 25 19.76 11.25 -1.47
C VAL A 25 20.35 9.89 -1.80
N GLY A 26 19.55 9.03 -2.43
CA GLY A 26 19.96 7.67 -2.81
C GLY A 26 19.89 6.64 -1.69
N GLU A 27 19.55 7.03 -0.46
CA GLU A 27 19.39 6.10 0.67
C GLU A 27 17.94 5.60 0.75
N PRO A 28 17.68 4.29 0.58
CA PRO A 28 16.35 3.73 0.74
C PRO A 28 15.91 3.75 2.20
N PHE A 29 14.65 4.12 2.43
CA PHE A 29 14.03 3.99 3.76
C PHE A 29 12.60 3.42 3.66
N PRO A 30 12.11 2.73 4.71
CA PRO A 30 10.79 2.16 4.70
C PRO A 30 9.74 3.19 5.14
N VAL A 31 8.70 3.34 4.32
CA VAL A 31 7.41 3.89 4.76
C VAL A 31 6.51 2.73 5.14
N ARG A 32 5.85 2.84 6.29
CA ARG A 32 4.97 1.79 6.83
C ARG A 32 3.62 2.36 7.21
N ALA A 33 2.58 1.54 7.10
CA ALA A 33 1.26 1.86 7.59
C ALA A 33 0.52 0.59 7.99
N THR A 34 -0.42 0.72 8.92
CA THR A 34 -1.43 -0.30 9.14
C THR A 34 -2.57 -0.04 8.15
N VAL A 35 -2.84 -0.98 7.25
CA VAL A 35 -3.91 -0.87 6.25
C VAL A 35 -4.83 -2.06 6.39
N ILE A 36 -6.11 -1.78 6.61
CA ILE A 36 -7.15 -2.79 6.83
C ILE A 36 -8.38 -2.47 5.99
N ARG A 37 -9.28 -3.44 5.87
CA ARG A 37 -10.63 -3.26 5.34
C ARG A 37 -11.62 -4.14 6.10
N GLU A 38 -12.90 -3.86 5.93
CA GLU A 38 -13.95 -4.81 6.30
C GLU A 38 -14.06 -5.96 5.28
N GLY A 39 -14.58 -7.09 5.75
CA GLY A 39 -14.72 -8.30 4.94
C GLY A 39 -13.41 -9.08 4.81
N HIS A 40 -13.36 -10.02 3.86
CA HIS A 40 -12.24 -10.94 3.66
C HIS A 40 -11.54 -10.79 2.31
N ASP A 41 -12.11 -10.00 1.42
CA ASP A 41 -11.51 -9.65 0.14
C ASP A 41 -10.15 -8.95 0.34
N GLN A 42 -9.33 -8.97 -0.69
CA GLN A 42 -8.01 -8.36 -0.66
C GLN A 42 -8.07 -6.84 -0.78
N LEU A 43 -6.99 -6.20 -0.32
CA LEU A 43 -6.75 -4.77 -0.47
C LEU A 43 -5.31 -4.58 -0.96
N SER A 44 -5.05 -3.41 -1.53
CA SER A 44 -3.72 -3.01 -1.94
C SER A 44 -3.38 -1.63 -1.39
N ALA A 45 -2.09 -1.38 -1.23
CA ALA A 45 -1.57 -0.10 -0.77
C ALA A 45 -0.27 0.26 -1.47
N GLU A 46 -0.03 1.55 -1.65
CA GLU A 46 1.20 2.08 -2.22
C GLU A 46 1.65 3.33 -1.48
N VAL A 47 2.94 3.66 -1.61
CA VAL A 47 3.52 4.91 -1.12
C VAL A 47 3.94 5.77 -2.30
N VAL A 48 3.64 7.07 -2.21
CA VAL A 48 4.01 8.07 -3.20
C VAL A 48 4.88 9.13 -2.54
N LEU A 49 6.11 9.28 -3.02
CA LEU A 49 6.96 10.42 -2.65
C LEU A 49 6.58 11.65 -3.46
N ILE A 50 6.61 12.81 -2.80
CA ILE A 50 6.42 14.13 -3.41
C ILE A 50 7.70 14.93 -3.22
N GLY A 51 8.34 15.25 -4.34
CA GLY A 51 9.64 15.92 -4.34
C GLY A 51 9.57 17.40 -3.94
N PRO A 52 10.74 18.03 -3.71
CA PRO A 52 10.84 19.48 -3.46
C PRO A 52 10.29 20.33 -4.61
N ASP A 53 10.26 19.76 -5.81
CA ASP A 53 9.65 20.31 -7.02
C ASP A 53 8.12 20.15 -7.07
N ARG A 54 7.52 19.63 -6.00
CA ARG A 54 6.09 19.29 -5.86
C ARG A 54 5.60 18.23 -6.85
N LYS A 55 6.51 17.48 -7.49
CA LYS A 55 6.12 16.38 -8.39
C LYS A 55 6.03 15.07 -7.63
N ARG A 56 4.92 14.36 -7.85
CA ARG A 56 4.73 12.97 -7.40
C ARG A 56 5.69 12.07 -8.17
N ARG A 57 6.43 11.23 -7.45
CA ARG A 57 7.22 10.14 -8.03
C ARG A 57 6.33 8.94 -8.35
N PRO A 58 6.77 8.01 -9.20
CA PRO A 58 6.03 6.78 -9.44
C PRO A 58 5.68 6.10 -8.11
N PRO A 59 4.43 5.64 -7.93
CA PRO A 59 4.05 4.94 -6.73
C PRO A 59 4.86 3.66 -6.54
N VAL A 60 5.15 3.35 -5.28
CA VAL A 60 5.82 2.11 -4.90
C VAL A 60 4.80 1.22 -4.18
N PRO A 61 4.49 0.03 -4.72
CA PRO A 61 3.61 -0.93 -4.06
C PRO A 61 4.14 -1.28 -2.67
N MET A 62 3.24 -1.35 -1.69
CA MET A 62 3.56 -1.79 -0.34
C MET A 62 3.23 -3.28 -0.18
N THR A 63 4.06 -3.99 0.57
CA THR A 63 3.90 -5.42 0.84
C THR A 63 3.77 -5.67 2.33
N THR A 64 3.15 -6.79 2.70
CA THR A 64 2.98 -7.24 4.08
C THR A 64 3.66 -8.59 4.32
N GLN A 65 3.73 -9.02 5.58
CA GLN A 65 4.24 -10.34 5.98
C GLN A 65 3.14 -11.13 6.69
N ALA A 66 3.17 -12.46 6.55
CA ALA A 66 2.15 -13.33 7.13
C ALA A 66 2.00 -13.18 8.66
N SER A 67 3.09 -12.87 9.37
CA SER A 67 3.07 -12.64 10.82
C SER A 67 2.45 -11.30 11.24
N THR A 68 2.34 -10.34 10.32
CA THR A 68 1.78 -9.00 10.56
C THR A 68 0.98 -8.54 9.34
N PRO A 69 -0.11 -9.22 8.99
CA PRO A 69 -0.77 -9.10 7.68
C PRO A 69 -1.29 -7.69 7.40
N ASP A 70 -1.62 -6.91 8.43
CA ASP A 70 -2.12 -5.55 8.27
C ASP A 70 -1.02 -4.49 8.18
N ARG A 71 0.25 -4.86 8.42
CA ARG A 71 1.39 -3.92 8.38
C ARG A 71 2.05 -3.91 7.00
N TYR A 72 1.70 -2.90 6.23
CA TYR A 72 2.25 -2.67 4.89
C TYR A 72 3.56 -1.88 4.97
N THR A 73 4.52 -2.24 4.12
CA THR A 73 5.82 -1.57 3.99
C THR A 73 6.12 -1.31 2.51
N GLY A 74 6.46 -0.07 2.18
CA GLY A 74 7.01 0.33 0.88
C GLY A 74 8.39 0.98 1.07
N TRP A 75 9.34 0.63 0.21
CA TRP A 75 10.70 1.18 0.27
C TRP A 75 10.86 2.28 -0.77
N VAL A 76 11.19 3.48 -0.31
CA VAL A 76 11.28 4.66 -1.17
C VAL A 76 12.67 5.27 -1.10
N VAL A 77 13.07 5.96 -2.18
CA VAL A 77 14.41 6.53 -2.32
C VAL A 77 14.29 7.99 -2.78
N PRO A 78 14.67 8.97 -1.96
CA PRO A 78 14.76 10.37 -2.39
C PRO A 78 15.85 10.55 -3.45
N ASP A 79 15.54 11.29 -4.52
CA ASP A 79 16.46 11.49 -5.66
C ASP A 79 17.11 12.88 -5.70
N ALA A 80 16.74 13.77 -4.79
CA ALA A 80 17.24 15.14 -4.73
C ALA A 80 17.24 15.70 -3.29
N PRO A 81 18.15 16.63 -2.95
CA PRO A 81 18.11 17.33 -1.67
C PRO A 81 16.89 18.26 -1.58
N GLY A 82 16.34 18.42 -0.38
CA GLY A 82 15.27 19.40 -0.10
C GLY A 82 14.16 18.84 0.78
N ALA A 83 13.06 19.57 0.86
CA ALA A 83 11.87 19.14 1.60
C ALA A 83 11.06 18.16 0.75
N TRP A 84 10.80 16.98 1.33
CA TRP A 84 9.94 15.95 0.74
C TRP A 84 8.71 15.76 1.60
N SER A 85 7.62 15.33 0.97
CA SER A 85 6.49 14.71 1.67
C SER A 85 6.21 13.35 1.06
N PHE A 86 5.39 12.56 1.74
CA PHE A 86 4.94 11.27 1.23
C PHE A 86 3.49 11.03 1.63
N GLU A 87 2.82 10.21 0.82
CA GLU A 87 1.44 9.80 1.04
C GLU A 87 1.36 8.28 0.93
N VAL A 88 0.50 7.68 1.74
CA VAL A 88 0.10 6.28 1.58
C VAL A 88 -1.31 6.27 0.98
N GLN A 89 -1.51 5.45 -0.04
CA GLN A 89 -2.79 5.28 -0.72
C GLN A 89 -3.21 3.83 -0.57
N SER A 90 -4.52 3.59 -0.38
CA SER A 90 -5.08 2.25 -0.23
C SER A 90 -6.42 2.12 -0.95
N TRP A 91 -6.70 0.91 -1.44
CA TRP A 91 -7.92 0.60 -2.17
C TRP A 91 -8.32 -0.87 -1.99
N SER A 92 -9.60 -1.16 -2.24
CA SER A 92 -10.08 -2.53 -2.41
C SER A 92 -9.46 -3.11 -3.67
N ASP A 93 -8.95 -4.34 -3.61
CA ASP A 93 -8.34 -5.01 -4.75
C ASP A 93 -9.24 -6.15 -5.25
N PRO A 94 -10.28 -5.84 -6.04
CA PRO A 94 -11.22 -6.84 -6.54
C PRO A 94 -10.55 -7.82 -7.50
N LEU A 95 -9.52 -7.39 -8.25
CA LEU A 95 -8.82 -8.27 -9.18
C LEU A 95 -7.97 -9.29 -8.44
N ALA A 96 -7.22 -8.87 -7.40
CA ALA A 96 -6.46 -9.80 -6.56
C ALA A 96 -7.39 -10.77 -5.80
N THR A 97 -8.53 -10.26 -5.33
CA THR A 97 -9.59 -11.08 -4.70
C THR A 97 -10.10 -12.14 -5.66
N TRP A 98 -10.55 -11.73 -6.84
CA TRP A 98 -11.05 -12.64 -7.86
C TRP A 98 -9.98 -13.67 -8.28
N HIS A 99 -8.73 -13.23 -8.48
CA HIS A 99 -7.65 -14.13 -8.86
C HIS A 99 -7.40 -15.23 -7.81
N HIS A 100 -7.45 -14.88 -6.53
CA HIS A 100 -7.36 -15.86 -5.44
C HIS A 100 -8.49 -16.89 -5.48
N ASP A 101 -9.73 -16.41 -5.57
CA ASP A 101 -10.91 -17.26 -5.58
C ASP A 101 -10.97 -18.15 -6.84
N ALA A 102 -10.70 -17.58 -8.01
CA ALA A 102 -10.67 -18.26 -9.30
C ALA A 102 -9.62 -19.37 -9.30
N ALA A 103 -8.43 -19.10 -8.77
CA ALA A 103 -7.36 -20.10 -8.68
C ALA A 103 -7.73 -21.31 -7.82
N ILE A 104 -8.70 -21.20 -6.92
CA ILE A 104 -9.22 -22.30 -6.08
C ILE A 104 -10.43 -22.95 -6.75
N LYS A 105 -11.47 -22.17 -7.07
CA LYS A 105 -12.76 -22.63 -7.56
C LYS A 105 -12.67 -23.30 -8.94
N ILE A 106 -11.93 -22.71 -9.88
CA ILE A 106 -11.82 -23.27 -11.24
C ILE A 106 -11.17 -24.65 -11.22
N ARG A 107 -10.09 -24.84 -10.45
CA ARG A 107 -9.44 -26.15 -10.29
C ARG A 107 -10.33 -27.18 -9.60
N ALA A 108 -11.22 -26.73 -8.73
CA ALA A 108 -12.21 -27.58 -8.07
C ALA A 108 -13.44 -27.88 -8.94
N GLY A 109 -13.55 -27.28 -10.13
CA GLY A 109 -14.72 -27.42 -11.01
C GLY A 109 -15.98 -26.74 -10.45
N VAL A 110 -15.83 -25.76 -9.55
CA VAL A 110 -16.95 -25.05 -8.91
C VAL A 110 -17.19 -23.74 -9.65
N ASP A 111 -18.43 -23.53 -10.12
CA ASP A 111 -18.91 -22.29 -10.74
C ASP A 111 -17.97 -21.72 -11.82
N VAL A 112 -17.32 -22.58 -12.61
CA VAL A 112 -16.24 -22.21 -13.54
C VAL A 112 -16.64 -21.10 -14.51
N GLU A 113 -17.77 -21.27 -15.21
CA GLU A 113 -18.26 -20.29 -16.19
C GLU A 113 -18.63 -18.96 -15.52
N LEU A 114 -19.14 -19.01 -14.28
CA LEU A 114 -19.42 -17.79 -13.52
C LEU A 114 -18.13 -17.08 -13.13
N MET A 115 -17.11 -17.80 -12.67
CA MET A 115 -15.81 -17.20 -12.35
C MET A 115 -15.20 -16.50 -13.56
N PHE A 116 -15.28 -17.08 -14.76
CA PHE A 116 -14.82 -16.42 -15.99
C PHE A 116 -15.67 -15.22 -16.41
N THR A 117 -16.95 -15.18 -16.02
CA THR A 117 -17.84 -14.04 -16.32
C THR A 117 -17.60 -12.87 -15.37
N GLU A 118 -17.23 -13.15 -14.11
CA GLU A 118 -16.98 -12.12 -13.07
C GLU A 118 -15.64 -11.39 -13.21
N GLY A 119 -14.64 -12.00 -13.87
CA GLY A 119 -13.29 -11.45 -14.07
C GLY A 119 -13.11 -10.77 -15.42
#